data_AF-F6ZRU0-F1
#
_entry.id   AF-F6ZRU0-F1
#
_cell.length_a   1.000
_cell.length_b   1.000
_cell.length_c   1.000
_cell.angle_alpha   90.00
_cell.angle_beta   90.00
_cell.angle_gamma   90.00
#
_symmetry.space_group_name_H-M   'P 1'
#
loop_
_entity.id
_entity.type
_entity.pdbx_description
1 polymer ?
#
loop_
_entity_poly.entity_id
_entity_poly.type
_entity_poly.pdbx_seq_one_letter_code
_entity_poly.pdbx_strand_id
1 'polypeptide(L)'
;MENNCGFWDVERQRWVKDGNIVDANNSYVACSFNHLTNFATLFISDEQNKQHSNILKLISTIGSSLSAACLAFTIVTFVFVPKTRTASKFRGSFLLANLSMALLLLNAFFIVSDQSIVTSSKNACVIMAIVIYYSFLCSFQWMSIEAIVLLFIVFKSIYYMTKLSDRMVIMTSLLWGWGVPLLVVV
;
A
#
# COMPACT_ATOMS: atom_id res chain seq x y z
N MET A 1 -11.46 20.42 -32.38
CA MET A 1 -10.64 19.60 -31.46
C MET A 1 -9.26 19.54 -32.07
N GLU A 2 -8.24 20.07 -31.39
CA GLU A 2 -6.86 20.03 -31.90
C GLU A 2 -6.35 18.59 -31.83
N ASN A 3 -6.15 17.97 -33.00
CA ASN A 3 -5.61 16.61 -33.14
C ASN A 3 -4.10 16.62 -32.88
N ASN A 4 -3.70 16.91 -31.63
CA ASN A 4 -2.30 16.99 -31.24
C ASN A 4 -1.89 15.73 -30.47
N CYS A 5 -1.13 14.85 -31.15
CA CYS A 5 -0.42 13.76 -30.47
C CYS A 5 0.74 14.36 -29.66
N GLY A 6 0.72 14.15 -28.35
CA GLY A 6 1.78 14.62 -27.47
C GLY A 6 1.97 13.68 -26.29
N PHE A 7 3.14 13.77 -25.69
CA PHE A 7 3.55 12.95 -24.58
C PHE A 7 4.31 13.77 -23.53
N TRP A 8 4.33 13.29 -22.29
CA TRP A 8 5.14 13.89 -21.24
C TRP A 8 6.58 13.36 -21.32
N ASP A 9 7.51 14.27 -21.60
CA ASP A 9 8.94 13.97 -21.61
C ASP A 9 9.46 14.05 -20.17
N VAL A 10 9.76 12.89 -19.57
CA VAL A 10 10.21 12.76 -18.18
C VAL A 10 11.61 13.37 -17.97
N GLU A 11 12.48 13.35 -18.98
CA GLU A 11 13.82 13.93 -18.88
C GLU A 11 13.75 15.45 -18.90
N ARG A 12 12.89 16.00 -19.74
CA ARG A 12 12.74 17.46 -19.92
C ARG A 12 11.63 18.07 -19.07
N GLN A 13 10.90 17.26 -18.30
CA GLN A 13 9.78 17.66 -17.44
C GLN A 13 8.78 18.58 -18.16
N ARG A 14 8.47 18.26 -19.42
CA ARG A 14 7.61 19.10 -20.27
C ARG A 14 6.75 18.25 -21.21
N TRP A 15 5.59 18.81 -21.58
CA TRP A 15 4.77 18.25 -22.66
C TRP A 15 5.43 18.50 -24.02
N VAL A 16 5.65 17.43 -24.77
CA VAL A 16 6.23 17.47 -26.13
C VAL A 16 5.17 16.95 -27.12
N LYS A 17 4.92 17.71 -28.17
CA LYS A 17 3.96 17.37 -29.24
C LYS A 17 4.66 16.69 -30.42
N ASP A 18 5.31 15.56 -30.16
CA ASP A 18 6.15 14.86 -31.16
C ASP A 18 5.65 13.42 -31.37
N GLY A 19 4.32 13.23 -31.36
CA GLY A 19 3.70 11.93 -31.58
C GLY A 19 3.37 11.67 -33.03
N ASN A 20 3.65 10.46 -33.50
CA ASN A 20 3.29 10.05 -34.85
C ASN A 20 1.82 9.65 -34.91
N ILE A 21 1.03 10.23 -35.82
CA ILE A 21 -0.37 9.87 -36.03
C ILE A 21 -0.41 8.64 -36.93
N VAL A 22 -0.95 7.54 -36.43
CA VAL A 22 -1.12 6.29 -37.19
C VAL A 22 -2.48 6.25 -37.87
N ASP A 23 -3.51 6.73 -37.19
CA ASP A 23 -4.87 6.78 -37.71
C ASP A 23 -5.64 7.95 -37.09
N ALA A 24 -6.54 8.58 -37.85
CA ALA A 24 -7.33 9.69 -37.36
C ALA A 24 -8.70 9.73 -38.04
N ASN A 25 -9.75 9.74 -37.23
CA ASN A 25 -11.13 9.93 -37.67
C ASN A 25 -11.78 11.06 -36.85
N ASN A 26 -13.01 11.46 -37.20
CA ASN A 26 -13.75 12.49 -36.47
C ASN A 26 -14.04 12.13 -35.00
N SER A 27 -13.93 10.86 -34.61
CA SER A 27 -14.22 10.37 -33.26
C SER A 27 -12.99 9.96 -32.45
N TYR A 28 -11.84 9.73 -33.08
CA TYR A 28 -10.61 9.33 -32.38
C TYR A 28 -9.35 9.66 -33.18
N VAL A 29 -8.24 9.81 -32.46
CA VAL A 29 -6.90 9.93 -33.04
C VAL A 29 -6.02 8.85 -32.40
N ALA A 30 -5.44 7.98 -33.21
CA ALA A 30 -4.50 6.96 -32.80
C ALA A 30 -3.07 7.47 -33.01
N CYS A 31 -2.33 7.61 -31.91
CA CYS A 31 -0.93 8.02 -31.90
C CYS A 31 -0.03 6.82 -31.57
N SER A 32 1.12 6.71 -32.23
CA SER A 32 2.17 5.75 -31.89
C SER A 32 3.38 6.46 -31.28
N PHE A 33 3.84 5.90 -30.16
CA PHE A 33 5.01 6.36 -29.42
C PHE A 33 5.88 5.15 -29.09
N ASN A 34 7.21 5.31 -29.15
CA ASN A 34 8.17 4.26 -28.79
C ASN A 34 8.43 4.15 -27.28
N HIS A 35 7.61 4.82 -26.47
CA HIS A 35 7.78 4.92 -25.01
C HIS A 35 6.42 4.79 -24.30
N LEU A 36 6.43 4.35 -23.05
CA LEU A 36 5.24 4.00 -22.28
C LEU A 36 4.55 5.25 -21.67
N THR A 37 3.92 6.10 -22.48
CA THR A 37 3.28 7.36 -22.02
C THR A 37 1.78 7.30 -21.79
N ASN A 38 1.17 6.12 -21.84
CA ASN A 38 -0.28 5.97 -21.65
C ASN A 38 -0.77 6.56 -20.31
N PHE A 39 0.03 6.47 -19.23
CA PHE A 39 -0.32 7.01 -17.92
C PHE A 39 -0.04 8.51 -17.75
N ALA A 40 0.73 9.14 -18.65
CA ALA A 40 1.11 10.54 -18.54
C ALA A 40 -0.09 11.49 -18.66
N THR A 41 -1.14 11.07 -19.37
CA THR A 41 -2.39 11.81 -19.52
C THR A 41 -3.11 12.02 -18.18
N LEU A 42 -2.96 11.10 -17.22
CA LEU A 42 -3.50 11.24 -15.86
C LEU A 42 -2.74 12.30 -15.02
N PHE A 43 -1.51 12.62 -15.39
CA PHE A 43 -0.66 13.60 -14.70
C PHE A 43 -0.71 15.00 -15.33
N ILE A 44 -1.53 15.21 -16.38
CA ILE A 44 -1.74 16.54 -16.98
C ILE A 44 -2.34 17.45 -15.92
N SER A 45 -1.51 18.37 -15.43
CA SER A 45 -1.89 19.34 -14.40
C SER A 45 -2.69 20.48 -15.04
N ASP A 46 -3.98 20.25 -15.28
CA ASP A 46 -4.92 21.33 -15.59
C ASP A 46 -5.27 22.10 -14.30
N GLU A 47 -5.72 23.35 -14.38
CA GLU A 47 -6.11 24.12 -13.19
C GLU A 47 -7.23 23.43 -12.38
N GLN A 48 -8.12 22.74 -13.08
CA GLN A 48 -9.14 21.88 -12.46
C GLN A 48 -8.52 20.72 -11.68
N ASN A 49 -7.36 20.22 -12.12
CA ASN A 49 -6.63 19.13 -11.49
C ASN A 49 -5.94 19.56 -10.19
N LYS A 50 -5.57 20.85 -10.03
CA LYS A 50 -5.04 21.38 -8.76
C LYS A 50 -6.08 21.32 -7.64
N GLN A 51 -7.32 21.75 -7.90
CA GLN A 51 -8.39 21.65 -6.92
C GLN A 51 -8.69 20.18 -6.55
N HIS A 52 -8.74 19.30 -7.55
CA HIS A 52 -8.97 17.87 -7.31
C HIS A 52 -7.84 17.24 -6.48
N SER A 53 -6.58 17.56 -6.79
CA SER A 53 -5.42 17.07 -6.05
C SER A 53 -5.42 17.50 -4.58
N ASN A 54 -5.82 18.73 -4.27
CA ASN A 54 -5.92 19.22 -2.89
C ASN A 54 -7.02 18.50 -2.11
N ILE A 55 -8.17 18.26 -2.74
CA ILE A 55 -9.27 17.52 -2.10
C ILE A 55 -8.83 16.07 -1.81
N LEU A 56 -8.17 15.42 -2.77
CA LEU A 56 -7.69 14.04 -2.61
C LEU A 56 -6.67 13.93 -1.47
N LYS A 57 -5.73 14.89 -1.39
CA LYS A 57 -4.77 14.99 -0.29
C LYS A 57 -5.45 15.18 1.06
N LEU A 58 -6.45 16.06 1.14
CA LEU A 58 -7.18 16.33 2.37
C LEU A 58 -7.92 15.08 2.87
N ILE A 59 -8.64 14.40 1.99
CA ILE A 59 -9.35 13.16 2.32
C ILE A 59 -8.37 12.07 2.77
N SER A 60 -7.28 11.88 2.03
CA SER A 60 -6.26 10.87 2.34
C SER A 60 -5.55 11.14 3.67
N THR A 61 -5.25 12.40 3.96
CA THR A 61 -4.59 12.82 5.22
C THR A 61 -5.51 12.59 6.42
N ILE A 62 -6.78 12.98 6.32
CA ILE A 62 -7.76 12.77 7.40
C ILE A 62 -8.00 11.27 7.61
N GLY A 63 -8.20 10.53 6.52
CA GLY A 63 -8.43 9.08 6.56
C GLY A 63 -7.26 8.33 7.19
N SER A 64 -6.04 8.56 6.70
CA SER A 64 -4.82 7.91 7.22
C SER A 64 -4.55 8.26 8.68
N SER A 65 -4.77 9.51 9.09
CA SER A 65 -4.60 9.95 10.47
C SER A 65 -5.59 9.25 11.42
N LEU A 66 -6.85 9.16 11.02
CA LEU A 66 -7.88 8.46 11.79
C LEU A 66 -7.59 6.96 11.88
N SER A 67 -7.22 6.33 10.76
CA SER A 67 -6.81 4.92 10.73
C SER A 67 -5.61 4.66 11.65
N ALA A 68 -4.58 5.50 11.59
CA ALA A 68 -3.41 5.38 12.46
C ALA A 68 -3.77 5.48 13.95
N ALA A 69 -4.64 6.43 14.33
CA ALA A 69 -5.10 6.58 15.71
C ALA A 69 -5.86 5.33 16.21
N CYS A 70 -6.77 4.79 15.39
CA CYS A 70 -7.50 3.57 15.71
C CYS A 70 -6.58 2.35 15.85
N LEU A 71 -5.58 2.22 14.96
CA LEU A 71 -4.58 1.15 15.03
C LEU A 71 -3.73 1.25 16.29
N ALA A 72 -3.27 2.46 16.64
CA ALA A 72 -2.53 2.69 17.87
C ALA A 72 -3.35 2.29 19.11
N PHE A 73 -4.62 2.69 19.18
CA PHE A 73 -5.52 2.30 20.26
C PHE A 73 -5.72 0.77 20.34
N THR A 74 -5.79 0.10 19.20
CA THR A 74 -5.90 -1.37 19.14
C THR A 74 -4.66 -2.05 19.73
N ILE A 75 -3.47 -1.59 19.37
CA ILE A 75 -2.19 -2.10 19.91
C ILE A 75 -2.11 -1.87 21.42
N VAL A 76 -2.46 -0.66 21.88
CA VAL A 76 -2.52 -0.32 23.31
C VAL A 76 -3.45 -1.29 24.05
N THR A 77 -4.66 -1.52 23.52
CA THR A 77 -5.61 -2.45 24.12
C THR A 77 -5.04 -3.87 24.24
N PHE A 78 -4.28 -4.36 23.25
CA PHE A 78 -3.63 -5.66 23.33
C PHE A 78 -2.53 -5.74 24.40
N VAL A 79 -1.78 -4.66 24.63
CA VAL A 79 -0.74 -4.60 25.66
C VAL A 79 -1.36 -4.54 27.07
N PHE A 80 -2.41 -3.75 27.25
CA PHE A 80 -3.00 -3.47 28.58
C PHE A 80 -4.06 -4.47 29.05
N VAL A 81 -4.61 -5.31 28.17
CA VAL A 81 -5.63 -6.31 28.55
C VAL A 81 -5.02 -7.73 28.62
N PRO A 82 -4.41 -8.13 29.76
CA PRO A 82 -3.78 -9.44 29.91
C PRO A 82 -4.77 -10.61 29.89
N LYS A 83 -6.09 -10.35 29.99
CA LYS A 83 -7.17 -11.34 30.13
C LYS A 83 -7.60 -12.04 28.83
N THR A 84 -7.02 -11.72 27.67
CA THR A 84 -7.36 -12.41 26.40
C THR A 84 -6.53 -13.69 26.15
N ARG A 85 -5.68 -14.10 27.10
CA ARG A 85 -4.71 -15.21 27.02
C ARG A 85 -5.30 -16.65 27.08
N THR A 86 -6.41 -16.93 26.41
CA THR A 86 -6.66 -18.33 26.00
C THR A 86 -5.73 -18.63 24.82
N ALA A 87 -5.04 -19.77 24.79
CA ALA A 87 -4.03 -20.09 23.75
C ALA A 87 -4.51 -19.84 22.30
N SER A 88 -5.79 -20.09 22.02
CA SER A 88 -6.45 -19.78 20.73
C SER A 88 -6.61 -18.26 20.47
N LYS A 89 -7.03 -17.48 21.46
CA LYS A 89 -7.16 -16.01 21.36
C LYS A 89 -5.80 -15.31 21.32
N PHE A 90 -4.78 -15.86 22.00
CA PHE A 90 -3.42 -15.33 21.99
C PHE A 90 -2.82 -15.33 20.58
N ARG A 91 -3.08 -16.38 19.79
CA ARG A 91 -2.66 -16.46 18.38
C ARG A 91 -3.33 -15.38 17.53
N GLY A 92 -4.66 -15.25 17.60
CA GLY A 92 -5.40 -14.22 16.85
C GLY A 92 -4.93 -12.80 17.18
N SER A 93 -4.77 -12.49 18.47
CA SER A 93 -4.27 -11.17 18.90
C SER A 93 -2.82 -10.91 18.46
N PHE A 94 -1.97 -11.94 18.38
CA PHE A 94 -0.59 -11.79 17.91
C PHE A 94 -0.52 -11.46 16.41
N LEU A 95 -1.28 -12.18 15.57
CA LEU A 95 -1.31 -11.88 14.13
C LEU A 95 -1.84 -10.46 13.89
N LEU A 96 -2.94 -10.12 14.56
CA LEU A 96 -3.59 -8.81 14.43
C LEU A 96 -2.69 -7.67 14.94
N ALA A 97 -1.87 -7.92 15.96
CA ALA A 97 -0.83 -6.99 16.41
C ALA A 97 0.25 -6.77 15.34
N ASN A 98 0.74 -7.81 14.66
CA ASN A 98 1.73 -7.67 13.60
C ASN A 98 1.15 -6.96 12.37
N LEU A 99 -0.07 -7.30 11.97
CA LEU A 99 -0.80 -6.64 10.88
C LEU A 99 -1.01 -5.14 11.19
N SER A 100 -1.52 -4.84 12.38
CA SER A 100 -1.75 -3.45 12.81
C SER A 100 -0.44 -2.66 12.91
N MET A 101 0.66 -3.29 13.31
CA MET A 101 1.98 -2.65 13.31
C MET A 101 2.47 -2.32 11.89
N ALA A 102 2.33 -3.24 10.93
CA ALA A 102 2.68 -2.98 9.53
C ALA A 102 1.82 -1.85 8.92
N LEU A 103 0.51 -1.85 9.19
CA LEU A 103 -0.40 -0.80 8.74
C LEU A 103 -0.14 0.55 9.42
N LEU A 104 0.24 0.55 10.70
CA LEU A 104 0.60 1.78 11.41
C LEU A 104 1.85 2.41 10.81
N LEU A 105 2.87 1.60 10.51
CA LEU A 105 4.08 2.06 9.82
C LEU A 105 3.71 2.64 8.45
N LEU A 106 2.92 1.91 7.64
CA LEU A 106 2.47 2.38 6.34
C LEU A 106 1.79 3.76 6.43
N ASN A 107 0.83 3.94 7.35
CA ASN A 107 0.12 5.21 7.53
C ASN A 107 1.04 6.32 8.05
N ALA A 108 1.92 6.02 9.00
CA ALA A 108 2.87 7.00 9.54
C ALA A 108 3.84 7.51 8.46
N PHE A 109 4.43 6.61 7.68
CA PHE A 109 5.32 6.99 6.59
C PHE A 109 4.58 7.69 5.46
N PHE A 110 3.32 7.32 5.18
CA PHE A 110 2.49 8.04 4.22
C PHE A 110 2.27 9.51 4.63
N ILE A 111 1.94 9.77 5.90
CA ILE A 111 1.78 11.14 6.43
C ILE A 111 3.09 11.92 6.36
N VAL A 112 4.22 11.29 6.70
CA VAL A 112 5.55 11.91 6.60
C VAL A 112 5.93 12.21 5.15
N SER A 113 5.50 11.37 4.19
CA SER A 113 5.83 11.55 2.78
C SER A 113 5.23 12.80 2.13
N ASP A 114 4.11 13.30 2.66
CA ASP A 114 3.47 14.54 2.17
C ASP A 114 4.13 15.81 2.74
N GLN A 115 5.04 15.68 3.71
CA GLN A 115 5.78 16.82 4.27
C GLN A 115 6.86 17.31 3.31
N SER A 116 6.98 18.64 3.18
CA SER A 116 7.93 19.34 2.29
C SER A 116 9.41 19.00 2.56
N ILE A 117 9.72 18.45 3.73
CA ILE A 117 11.05 18.01 4.12
C ILE A 117 11.54 16.85 3.23
N VAL A 118 10.64 15.95 2.80
CA VAL A 118 11.00 14.77 1.98
C VAL A 118 11.30 15.17 0.54
N THR A 119 10.68 16.23 0.04
CA THR A 119 10.87 16.74 -1.34
C THR A 119 12.26 17.36 -1.54
N SER A 120 12.97 17.68 -0.46
CA SER A 120 14.28 18.35 -0.52
C SER A 120 15.46 17.40 -0.73
N SER A 121 15.30 16.09 -0.48
CA SER A 121 16.40 15.14 -0.63
C SER A 121 15.99 13.86 -1.37
N LYS A 122 16.69 13.59 -2.49
CA LYS A 122 16.45 12.40 -3.32
C LYS A 122 16.57 11.11 -2.52
N ASN A 123 17.54 11.03 -1.62
CA ASN A 123 17.78 9.84 -0.79
C ASN A 123 16.62 9.58 0.18
N ALA A 124 16.06 10.62 0.82
CA ALA A 124 14.92 10.45 1.72
C ALA A 124 13.68 9.96 0.95
N CYS A 125 13.41 10.51 -0.24
CA CYS A 125 12.31 10.07 -1.09
C CYS A 125 12.42 8.57 -1.45
N VAL A 126 13.61 8.11 -1.84
CA VAL A 126 13.85 6.69 -2.18
C VAL A 126 13.66 5.79 -0.96
N ILE A 127 14.22 6.16 0.20
CA ILE A 127 14.08 5.37 1.43
C ILE A 127 12.60 5.27 1.83
N MET A 128 11.87 6.38 1.79
CA MET A 128 10.44 6.41 2.11
C MET A 128 9.63 5.51 1.17
N ALA A 129 9.90 5.58 -0.14
CA ALA A 129 9.23 4.74 -1.12
C ALA A 129 9.46 3.25 -0.85
N ILE A 130 10.71 2.86 -0.55
CA ILE A 130 11.07 1.47 -0.19
C ILE A 130 10.33 1.04 1.08
N VAL A 131 10.31 1.87 2.12
CA VAL A 131 9.67 1.55 3.40
C VAL A 131 8.15 1.43 3.26
N ILE A 132 7.52 2.33 2.51
CA ILE A 132 6.07 2.28 2.23
C ILE A 132 5.74 1.01 1.45
N TYR A 133 6.50 0.70 0.40
CA TYR A 133 6.29 -0.48 -0.43
C TYR A 133 6.48 -1.78 0.37
N TYR A 134 7.56 -1.87 1.16
CA TYR A 134 7.80 -2.99 2.07
C TYR A 134 6.66 -3.17 3.08
N SER A 135 6.24 -2.09 3.73
CA SER A 135 5.17 -2.12 4.74
C SER A 135 3.84 -2.55 4.11
N PHE A 136 3.53 -2.10 2.90
CA PHE A 136 2.35 -2.52 2.14
C PHE A 136 2.36 -4.03 1.85
N LEU A 137 3.50 -4.56 1.36
CA LEU A 137 3.67 -6.00 1.11
C LEU A 137 3.55 -6.82 2.41
N CYS A 138 4.15 -6.35 3.49
CA CYS A 138 3.99 -6.96 4.82
C CYS A 138 2.53 -6.99 5.25
N SER A 139 1.77 -5.90 5.11
CA SER A 139 0.34 -5.86 5.43
C SER A 139 -0.46 -6.87 4.63
N PHE A 140 -0.22 -6.96 3.31
CA PHE A 140 -0.90 -7.94 2.46
C PHE A 140 -0.59 -9.39 2.87
N GLN A 141 0.67 -9.67 3.20
CA GLN A 141 1.10 -10.99 3.62
C GLN A 141 0.51 -11.37 4.99
N TRP A 142 0.52 -10.45 5.96
CA TRP A 142 -0.10 -10.67 7.27
C TRP A 142 -1.61 -10.88 7.16
N MET A 143 -2.31 -10.11 6.33
CA MET A 143 -3.74 -10.29 6.07
C MET A 143 -4.04 -11.66 5.43
N SER A 144 -3.19 -12.09 4.50
CA SER A 144 -3.30 -13.42 3.87
C SER A 144 -3.10 -14.55 4.88
N ILE A 145 -2.09 -14.42 5.75
CA ILE A 145 -1.83 -15.38 6.82
C ILE A 145 -3.02 -15.41 7.80
N GLU A 146 -3.56 -14.27 8.20
CA GLU A 146 -4.75 -14.21 9.05
C GLU A 146 -5.94 -14.92 8.43
N ALA A 147 -6.21 -14.69 7.15
CA ALA A 147 -7.29 -15.36 6.43
C ALA A 147 -7.11 -16.90 6.45
N ILE A 148 -5.91 -17.39 6.14
CA ILE A 148 -5.59 -18.83 6.18
C ILE A 148 -5.76 -19.40 7.59
N VAL A 149 -5.30 -18.68 8.61
CA VAL A 149 -5.41 -19.09 10.01
C VAL A 149 -6.88 -19.16 10.44
N LEU A 150 -7.70 -18.17 10.09
CA LEU A 150 -9.13 -18.17 10.39
C LEU A 150 -9.86 -19.32 9.69
N LEU A 151 -9.57 -19.56 8.42
CA LEU A 151 -10.10 -20.72 7.69
C LEU A 151 -9.74 -22.02 8.42
N PHE A 152 -8.47 -22.20 8.78
CA PHE A 152 -8.04 -23.40 9.51
C PHE A 152 -8.77 -23.57 10.85
N ILE A 153 -9.00 -22.49 11.60
CA ILE A 153 -9.77 -22.53 12.86
C ILE A 153 -11.21 -22.97 12.61
N VAL A 154 -11.88 -22.43 11.58
CA VAL A 154 -13.26 -22.79 11.21
C VAL A 154 -13.34 -24.25 10.77
N PHE A 155 -12.47 -24.69 9.86
CA PHE A 155 -12.42 -26.09 9.42
C PHE A 155 -12.18 -27.03 10.59
N LYS A 156 -11.25 -26.70 11.49
CA LYS A 156 -11.02 -27.51 12.69
C LYS A 156 -12.29 -27.63 13.56
N SER A 157 -13.02 -26.53 13.74
CA SER A 157 -14.24 -26.50 14.55
C SER A 157 -15.35 -27.38 13.95
N ILE A 158 -15.41 -27.51 12.63
CA ILE A 158 -16.44 -28.28 11.92
C ILE A 158 -16.05 -29.77 11.86
N TYR A 159 -14.78 -30.07 11.55
CA TYR A 159 -14.31 -31.42 11.25
C TYR A 159 -13.59 -32.12 12.42
N TYR A 160 -13.55 -31.52 13.62
CA TYR A 160 -12.88 -32.06 14.82
C TYR A 160 -11.43 -32.54 14.58
N MET A 161 -10.67 -31.76 13.80
CA MET A 161 -9.29 -32.09 13.43
C MET A 161 -8.29 -31.93 14.59
N THR A 162 -7.15 -32.63 14.51
CA THR A 162 -6.08 -32.64 15.51
C THR A 162 -5.49 -31.25 15.80
N LYS A 163 -4.98 -31.07 17.02
CA LYS A 163 -4.44 -29.80 17.51
C LYS A 163 -3.05 -29.53 16.90
N LEU A 164 -2.97 -28.59 15.96
CA LEU A 164 -1.68 -28.01 15.55
C LEU A 164 -1.04 -27.26 16.72
N SER A 165 0.30 -27.34 16.81
CA SER A 165 1.08 -26.59 17.80
C SER A 165 1.01 -25.09 17.50
N ASP A 166 0.55 -24.30 18.47
CA ASP A 166 0.46 -22.85 18.35
C ASP A 166 1.83 -22.21 18.06
N ARG A 167 2.91 -22.80 18.60
CA ARG A 167 4.29 -22.35 18.33
C ARG A 167 4.69 -22.53 16.87
N MET A 168 4.31 -23.65 16.26
CA MET A 168 4.63 -23.95 14.87
C MET A 168 3.99 -22.92 13.95
N VAL A 169 2.71 -22.60 14.17
CA VAL A 169 2.04 -21.62 13.30
C VAL A 169 2.62 -20.22 13.49
N ILE A 170 2.86 -19.78 14.72
CA ILE A 170 3.46 -18.45 14.96
C ILE A 170 4.84 -18.34 14.29
N MET A 171 5.69 -19.38 14.41
CA MET A 171 7.02 -19.39 13.82
C MET A 171 6.95 -19.35 12.28
N THR A 172 6.10 -20.18 11.68
CA THR A 172 5.91 -20.17 10.22
C THR A 172 5.33 -18.84 9.75
N SER A 173 4.33 -18.28 10.44
CA SER A 173 3.75 -16.98 10.09
C SER A 173 4.76 -15.85 10.13
N LEU A 174 5.69 -15.83 11.10
CA LEU A 174 6.74 -14.82 11.17
C LEU A 174 7.72 -14.89 10.00
N LEU A 175 8.14 -16.12 9.62
CA LEU A 175 9.04 -16.34 8.50
C LEU A 175 8.41 -15.88 7.18
N TRP A 176 7.15 -16.24 6.95
CA TRP A 176 6.45 -15.88 5.72
C TRP A 176 6.02 -14.42 5.69
N GLY A 177 5.58 -13.89 6.83
CA GLY A 177 5.06 -12.51 6.99
C GLY A 177 6.13 -11.44 6.78
N TRP A 178 7.35 -11.68 7.27
CA TRP A 178 8.45 -10.72 7.14
C TRP A 178 9.47 -11.09 6.06
N GLY A 179 9.68 -12.39 5.81
CA GLY A 179 10.70 -12.88 4.88
C GLY A 179 10.31 -12.69 3.41
N VAL A 180 9.07 -13.01 3.02
CA VAL A 180 8.64 -12.87 1.61
C VAL A 180 8.66 -11.41 1.15
N PRO A 181 8.12 -10.43 1.91
CA PRO A 181 8.23 -9.02 1.52
C PRO A 181 9.68 -8.53 1.38
N LEU A 182 10.61 -9.07 2.18
CA LEU A 182 12.02 -8.68 2.12
C LEU A 182 12.68 -9.16 0.83
N LEU A 183 12.35 -10.37 0.38
CA LEU A 183 12.84 -10.92 -0.90
C LEU A 183 12.31 -10.17 -2.13
N VAL A 184 11.13 -9.56 -2.04
CA VAL A 184 10.53 -8.80 -3.16
C VAL A 184 11.14 -7.40 -3.27
N VAL A 185 11.60 -6.84 -2.14
CA VAL A 185 12.14 -5.47 -2.08
C VAL A 185 13.64 -5.41 -2.38
N VAL A 186 14.38 -6.49 -2.13
CA VAL A 186 15.82 -6.65 -2.45
C VAL A 186 16.02 -7.04 -3.91
#